data_AF-A0A944X2E6-F1
#
_entry.id   AF-A0A944X2E6-F1
#
_cell.length_a   1.000
_cell.length_b   1.000
_cell.length_c   1.000
_cell.angle_alpha   90.00
_cell.angle_beta   90.00
_cell.angle_gamma   90.00
#
_symmetry.space_group_name_H-M   'P 1'
#
loop_
_entity.id
_entity.type
_entity.pdbx_description
1 polymer ?
#
loop_
_entity_poly.entity_id
_entity_poly.type
_entity_poly.pdbx_seq_one_letter_code
_entity_poly.pdbx_strand_id
1 'polypeptide(L)'
;MSRKTLGLDIKHDSVSAVLVKSTLKGKWVEYFDFVPVEDNNNVKDSIDALLNKMGENVDITGSDCIASLPPERISFRNLSVPPLGPKKIRQLLPYEMESNLSMPVENLIFDSQILKPSNLHKNSGHTDLIAVAVEKDMLGSFLDCFNKHNLSTEIITAGGYPTALYMYGLSDMAMNCLLVDIGTDFSSLFVINPRGICLARSFLHAHVESTGIYSLCKMIGHTLSAAEDIIGEESLPEKVLITGSGSIADGRGEAMADYLGMPVNNLNLIQNTDIYVDNYSGDIMKSGCFDNALALAAIEIEGIDCLNFRRGSFAAGSLWLKYRNNFIVTGILLIAVLLFMSFNSFLDYYLMNKSIKTMEIQIREIFTSTFPDVKRIVDPVQQMKVKIGETRKMQMIPEDTGGNIRSIDILDEISRVIEKNIDVEFTRLVIGTDSVLVTGNTDTFNSVDDIKGRLEKIVLFRSVVISSANTDRSGNRVRFQFNILL
;
A
#
# COMPACT_ATOMS: atom_id res chain seq x y z
N MET A 1 19.17 -3.71 7.50
CA MET A 1 20.31 -4.10 6.64
C MET A 1 21.03 -2.84 6.23
N SER A 2 22.37 -2.85 6.19
CA SER A 2 23.16 -1.73 5.65
C SER A 2 23.31 -1.91 4.14
N ARG A 3 23.06 -0.86 3.37
CA ARG A 3 23.29 -0.81 1.92
C ARG A 3 24.54 0.02 1.65
N LYS A 4 25.42 -0.46 0.76
CA LYS A 4 26.59 0.30 0.29
C LYS A 4 26.34 0.73 -1.15
N THR A 5 26.59 1.98 -1.45
CA THR A 5 26.42 2.57 -2.78
C THR A 5 27.71 3.27 -3.18
N LEU A 6 28.28 2.88 -4.31
CA LEU A 6 29.49 3.46 -4.88
C LEU A 6 29.10 4.37 -6.05
N GLY A 7 29.36 5.66 -5.93
CA GLY A 7 29.32 6.60 -7.05
C GLY A 7 30.71 6.75 -7.65
N LEU A 8 30.85 6.49 -8.96
CA LEU A 8 32.10 6.57 -9.71
C LEU A 8 31.98 7.60 -10.84
N ASP A 9 32.57 8.78 -10.67
CA ASP A 9 32.55 9.81 -11.71
C ASP A 9 33.80 9.72 -12.58
N ILE A 10 33.60 9.63 -13.90
CA ILE A 10 34.67 9.46 -14.87
C ILE A 10 34.68 10.66 -15.80
N LYS A 11 35.80 11.39 -15.81
CA LYS A 11 36.09 12.51 -16.71
C LYS A 11 37.28 12.18 -17.58
N HIS A 12 37.52 13.03 -18.59
CA HIS A 12 38.72 12.92 -19.43
C HIS A 12 40.03 13.08 -18.63
N ASP A 13 40.01 13.89 -17.57
CA ASP A 13 41.17 14.34 -16.81
C ASP A 13 41.25 13.78 -15.40
N SER A 14 40.23 13.05 -14.96
CA SER A 14 40.13 12.57 -13.59
C SER A 14 39.09 11.47 -13.42
N VAL A 15 39.30 10.66 -12.38
CA VAL A 15 38.32 9.69 -11.88
C VAL A 15 38.14 9.96 -10.39
N SER A 16 36.89 10.07 -9.95
CA SER A 16 36.57 10.24 -8.54
C SER A 16 35.55 9.20 -8.08
N ALA A 17 35.63 8.81 -6.81
CA ALA A 17 34.71 7.87 -6.24
C ALA A 17 34.28 8.27 -4.83
N VAL A 18 33.02 7.98 -4.51
CA VAL A 18 32.45 8.16 -3.18
C VAL A 18 31.66 6.90 -2.82
N LEU A 19 32.02 6.26 -1.71
CA LEU A 19 31.32 5.12 -1.13
C LEU A 19 30.44 5.60 0.02
N VAL A 20 29.13 5.44 -0.12
CA VAL A 20 28.14 5.81 0.88
C VAL A 20 27.53 4.57 1.50
N LYS A 21 27.48 4.55 2.84
CA LYS A 21 26.82 3.52 3.63
C LYS A 21 25.52 4.04 4.19
N SER A 22 24.43 3.39 3.81
CA SER A 22 23.07 3.72 4.25
C SER A 22 22.56 2.69 5.25
N THR A 23 22.10 3.16 6.40
CA THR A 23 21.47 2.33 7.44
C THR A 23 20.20 2.98 7.98
N LEU A 24 19.48 2.29 8.86
CA LEU A 24 18.31 2.86 9.55
C LEU A 24 18.65 4.10 10.40
N LYS A 25 19.93 4.28 10.78
CA LYS A 25 20.37 5.42 11.61
C LYS A 25 20.74 6.66 10.80
N GLY A 26 20.93 6.52 9.50
CA GLY A 26 21.42 7.59 8.63
C GLY A 26 22.31 7.07 7.50
N LYS A 27 22.80 8.02 6.70
CA LYS A 27 23.67 7.82 5.54
C LYS A 27 25.00 8.48 5.82
N TRP A 28 26.12 7.82 5.57
CA TRP A 28 27.44 8.45 5.73
C TRP A 28 28.42 8.01 4.65
N VAL A 29 29.34 8.89 4.29
CA VAL A 29 30.48 8.58 3.44
C VAL A 29 31.44 7.68 4.23
N GLU A 30 31.65 6.46 3.74
CA GLU A 30 32.57 5.48 4.34
C GLU A 30 33.98 5.62 3.73
N TYR A 31 34.07 6.03 2.46
CA TYR A 31 35.35 6.27 1.77
C TYR A 31 35.15 7.18 0.56
N PHE A 32 36.18 7.92 0.17
CA PHE A 32 36.22 8.67 -1.10
C PHE A 32 37.66 8.72 -1.61
N ASP A 33 37.83 8.81 -2.93
CA ASP A 33 39.15 8.95 -3.56
C ASP A 33 39.07 9.71 -4.88
N PHE A 34 40.21 10.25 -5.29
CA PHE A 34 40.38 11.01 -6.53
C PHE A 34 41.72 10.65 -7.16
N VAL A 35 41.70 10.32 -8.46
CA VAL A 35 42.90 10.02 -9.25
C VAL A 35 42.86 10.86 -10.53
N PRO A 36 43.82 11.78 -10.75
CA PRO A 36 43.93 12.49 -12.02
C PRO A 36 44.37 11.55 -13.15
N VAL A 37 43.91 11.82 -14.37
CA VAL A 37 44.36 11.14 -15.59
C VAL A 37 45.53 11.93 -16.14
N GLU A 38 46.73 11.34 -16.09
CA GLU A 38 47.95 11.96 -16.63
C GLU A 38 47.95 11.91 -18.17
N ASP A 39 48.59 12.88 -18.84
CA ASP A 39 48.58 13.09 -20.31
C ASP A 39 48.93 11.86 -21.17
N ASN A 40 49.63 10.87 -20.60
CA ASN A 40 50.06 9.65 -21.29
C ASN A 40 49.28 8.39 -20.87
N ASN A 41 48.39 8.48 -19.89
CA ASN A 41 47.68 7.33 -19.34
C ASN A 41 46.27 7.24 -19.91
N ASN A 42 45.78 6.01 -20.09
CA ASN A 42 44.38 5.82 -20.44
C ASN A 42 43.51 6.09 -19.20
N VAL A 43 42.35 6.73 -19.38
CA VAL A 43 41.33 6.87 -18.32
C VAL A 43 41.04 5.53 -17.64
N LYS A 44 41.08 4.43 -18.40
CA LYS A 44 40.91 3.06 -17.89
C LYS A 44 41.95 2.65 -16.86
N ASP A 45 43.20 3.06 -17.04
CA ASP A 45 44.29 2.77 -16.09
C ASP A 45 44.05 3.53 -14.78
N SER A 46 43.49 4.74 -14.87
CA SER A 46 43.12 5.56 -13.71
C SER A 46 41.93 4.97 -12.95
N ILE A 47 40.95 4.39 -13.66
CA ILE A 47 39.85 3.62 -13.05
C ILE A 47 40.42 2.41 -12.29
N ASP A 48 41.30 1.65 -12.92
CA ASP A 48 41.95 0.49 -12.29
C ASP A 48 42.75 0.90 -11.04
N ALA A 49 43.54 1.97 -11.13
CA ALA A 49 44.32 2.50 -10.01
C ALA A 49 43.42 2.92 -8.84
N LEU A 50 42.35 3.66 -9.14
CA LEU A 50 41.40 4.12 -8.12
C LEU A 50 40.70 2.94 -7.45
N LEU A 51 40.18 1.97 -8.22
CA LEU A 51 39.43 0.84 -7.66
C LEU A 51 40.32 -0.12 -6.86
N ASN A 52 41.56 -0.34 -7.30
CA ASN A 52 42.54 -1.11 -6.52
C ASN A 52 42.84 -0.43 -5.19
N LYS A 53 43.14 0.88 -5.21
CA LYS A 53 43.40 1.68 -4.00
C LYS A 53 42.20 1.69 -3.06
N MET A 54 40.98 1.77 -3.58
CA MET A 54 39.77 1.64 -2.76
C MET A 54 39.68 0.25 -2.14
N GLY A 55 39.87 -0.83 -2.91
CA GLY A 55 39.75 -2.21 -2.43
C GLY A 55 40.78 -2.58 -1.34
N GLU A 56 41.93 -1.92 -1.31
CA GLU A 56 42.93 -2.06 -0.25
C GLU A 56 42.50 -1.40 1.08
N ASN A 57 41.71 -0.32 1.01
CA ASN A 57 41.33 0.49 2.17
C ASN A 57 39.91 0.20 2.69
N VAL A 58 38.99 -0.20 1.81
CA VAL A 58 37.59 -0.45 2.15
C VAL A 58 37.01 -1.61 1.35
N ASP A 59 36.18 -2.42 2.00
CA ASP A 59 35.43 -3.48 1.34
C ASP A 59 34.32 -2.88 0.44
N ILE A 60 34.54 -2.93 -0.86
CA ILE A 60 33.58 -2.50 -1.89
C ILE A 60 32.67 -3.63 -2.38
N THR A 61 32.85 -4.87 -1.90
CA THR A 61 32.10 -6.02 -2.39
C THR A 61 30.60 -5.91 -2.10
N GLY A 62 29.77 -6.28 -3.08
CA GLY A 62 28.31 -6.19 -2.96
C GLY A 62 27.74 -4.77 -2.91
N SER A 63 28.55 -3.74 -3.20
CA SER A 63 28.08 -2.36 -3.31
C SER A 63 27.31 -2.15 -4.61
N ASP A 64 26.23 -1.39 -4.54
CA ASP A 64 25.52 -0.93 -5.72
C ASP A 64 26.34 0.16 -6.39
N CYS A 65 26.83 -0.11 -7.61
CA CYS A 65 27.71 0.81 -8.32
C CYS A 65 26.92 1.61 -9.35
N ILE A 66 27.08 2.92 -9.30
CA ILE A 66 26.62 3.86 -10.32
C ILE A 66 27.81 4.63 -10.84
N ALA A 67 27.95 4.63 -12.17
CA ALA A 67 29.06 5.28 -12.84
C ALA A 67 28.56 6.34 -13.83
N SER A 68 29.28 7.43 -13.98
CA SER A 68 29.13 8.34 -15.10
C SER A 68 30.16 8.05 -16.19
N LEU A 69 29.85 8.42 -17.42
CA LEU A 69 30.81 8.49 -18.51
C LEU A 69 31.20 9.95 -18.78
N PRO A 70 32.40 10.17 -19.36
CA PRO A 70 32.84 11.51 -19.70
C PRO A 70 31.82 12.24 -20.58
N PRO A 71 31.37 13.45 -20.20
CA PRO A 71 30.25 14.12 -20.85
C PRO A 71 30.54 14.58 -22.29
N GLU A 72 31.79 14.71 -22.68
CA GLU A 72 32.22 14.98 -24.06
C GLU A 72 32.11 13.74 -24.98
N ARG A 73 31.82 12.56 -24.41
CA ARG A 73 31.51 11.33 -25.15
C ARG A 73 30.00 11.09 -25.32
N ILE A 74 29.18 12.05 -24.95
CA ILE A 74 27.72 11.95 -24.92
C ILE A 74 27.13 13.07 -25.75
N SER A 75 26.23 12.72 -26.66
CA SER A 75 25.48 13.70 -27.45
C SER A 75 24.18 14.06 -26.74
N PHE A 76 24.01 15.33 -26.37
CA PHE A 76 22.77 15.86 -25.81
C PHE A 76 21.95 16.58 -26.89
N ARG A 77 20.63 16.35 -26.89
CA ARG A 77 19.68 16.99 -27.79
C ARG A 77 18.38 17.34 -27.08
N ASN A 78 17.94 18.58 -27.28
CA ASN A 78 16.57 19.00 -26.97
C ASN A 78 15.65 18.53 -28.08
N LEU A 79 14.64 17.72 -27.75
CA LEU A 79 13.63 17.27 -28.70
C LEU A 79 12.24 17.55 -28.15
N SER A 80 11.29 17.78 -29.07
CA SER A 80 9.86 17.85 -28.76
C SER A 80 9.14 16.77 -29.56
N VAL A 81 8.54 15.82 -28.86
CA VAL A 81 7.92 14.62 -29.45
C VAL A 81 6.43 14.56 -29.10
N PRO A 82 5.61 13.75 -29.80
CA PRO A 82 4.24 13.52 -29.37
C PRO A 82 4.17 12.91 -27.95
N PRO A 83 3.08 13.12 -27.19
CA PRO A 83 2.90 12.67 -25.81
C PRO A 83 2.72 11.15 -25.77
N LEU A 84 3.86 10.47 -25.74
CA LEU A 84 3.98 9.03 -25.76
C LEU A 84 4.49 8.53 -24.40
N GLY A 85 4.17 7.28 -24.05
CA GLY A 85 4.77 6.66 -22.87
C GLY A 85 6.29 6.45 -23.05
N PRO A 86 7.09 6.37 -21.96
CA PRO A 86 8.55 6.31 -22.02
C PRO A 86 9.11 5.22 -22.97
N LYS A 87 8.45 4.06 -23.03
CA LYS A 87 8.85 2.97 -23.93
C LYS A 87 8.72 3.34 -25.42
N LYS A 88 7.66 4.06 -25.78
CA LYS A 88 7.40 4.50 -27.16
C LYS A 88 8.33 5.66 -27.54
N ILE A 89 8.56 6.61 -26.63
CA ILE A 89 9.56 7.68 -26.80
C ILE A 89 10.92 7.06 -27.14
N ARG A 90 11.38 6.08 -26.36
CA ARG A 90 12.66 5.41 -26.62
C ARG A 90 12.74 4.72 -27.98
N GLN A 91 11.63 4.19 -28.50
CA GLN A 91 11.59 3.58 -29.83
C GLN A 91 11.64 4.63 -30.95
N LEU A 92 11.19 5.85 -30.65
CA LEU A 92 11.18 6.98 -31.57
C LEU A 92 12.54 7.69 -31.64
N LEU A 93 13.30 7.74 -30.52
CA LEU A 93 14.56 8.47 -30.43
C LEU A 93 15.57 8.20 -31.57
N PRO A 94 15.81 6.95 -32.01
CA PRO A 94 16.75 6.71 -33.11
C PRO A 94 16.36 7.47 -34.38
N TYR A 95 15.08 7.50 -34.74
CA TYR A 95 14.58 8.16 -35.95
C TYR A 95 14.65 9.68 -35.84
N GLU A 96 14.33 10.25 -34.67
CA GLU A 96 14.40 11.70 -34.45
C GLU A 96 15.84 12.22 -34.44
N MET A 97 16.79 11.40 -33.97
CA MET A 97 18.18 11.79 -33.84
C MET A 97 19.03 11.48 -35.08
N GLU A 98 18.58 10.61 -35.99
CA GLU A 98 19.36 10.12 -37.15
C GLU A 98 19.96 11.25 -37.99
N SER A 99 19.18 12.29 -38.30
CA SER A 99 19.63 13.43 -39.12
C SER A 99 20.72 14.29 -38.48
N ASN A 100 20.94 14.14 -37.16
CA ASN A 100 21.81 15.00 -36.36
C ASN A 100 23.04 14.26 -35.79
N LEU A 101 23.24 13.00 -36.19
CA LEU A 101 24.29 12.13 -35.67
C LEU A 101 25.38 11.90 -36.72
N SER A 102 26.62 11.87 -36.27
CA SER A 102 27.79 11.62 -37.12
C SER A 102 28.05 10.12 -37.34
N MET A 103 27.16 9.24 -36.89
CA MET A 103 27.32 7.79 -36.97
C MET A 103 25.96 7.06 -37.04
N PRO A 104 25.94 5.79 -37.49
CA PRO A 104 24.71 5.00 -37.58
C PRO A 104 24.03 4.81 -36.22
N VAL A 105 22.71 4.91 -36.19
CA VAL A 105 21.91 4.79 -34.96
C VAL A 105 22.00 3.41 -34.33
N GLU A 106 22.34 2.37 -35.11
CA GLU A 106 22.55 1.01 -34.62
C GLU A 106 23.78 0.88 -33.73
N ASN A 107 24.74 1.80 -33.84
CA ASN A 107 25.96 1.82 -33.02
C ASN A 107 25.80 2.65 -31.74
N LEU A 108 24.61 3.21 -31.52
CA LEU A 108 24.31 4.10 -30.41
C LEU A 108 23.30 3.48 -29.44
N ILE A 109 23.38 3.93 -28.20
CA ILE A 109 22.38 3.71 -27.17
C ILE A 109 21.75 5.04 -26.85
N PHE A 110 20.42 5.04 -26.81
CA PHE A 110 19.62 6.22 -26.57
C PHE A 110 18.91 6.13 -25.22
N ASP A 111 18.81 7.27 -24.56
CA ASP A 111 17.88 7.47 -23.46
C ASP A 111 17.34 8.90 -23.45
N SER A 112 16.35 9.17 -22.61
CA SER A 112 15.75 10.49 -22.51
C SER A 112 15.19 10.78 -21.13
N GLN A 113 15.26 12.05 -20.71
CA GLN A 113 14.52 12.57 -19.56
C GLN A 113 13.47 13.58 -20.03
N ILE A 114 12.21 13.35 -19.61
CA ILE A 114 11.08 14.22 -19.94
C ILE A 114 11.09 15.44 -19.03
N LEU A 115 10.91 16.63 -19.61
CA LEU A 115 10.72 17.87 -18.87
C LEU A 115 9.26 18.00 -18.43
N LYS A 116 9.01 18.70 -17.32
CA LYS A 116 7.64 19.12 -16.99
C LYS A 116 7.10 20.09 -18.07
N PRO A 117 5.79 20.08 -18.33
CA PRO A 117 5.19 20.95 -19.35
C PRO A 117 5.46 22.43 -19.07
N SER A 118 5.74 23.23 -20.12
CA SER A 118 5.82 24.68 -19.98
C SER A 118 4.43 25.32 -19.92
N ASN A 119 4.35 26.50 -19.31
CA ASN A 119 3.16 27.35 -19.42
C ASN A 119 2.97 27.90 -20.84
N LEU A 120 4.06 28.12 -21.59
CA LEU A 120 4.06 28.57 -23.00
C LEU A 120 3.43 27.55 -23.96
N HIS A 121 3.56 26.25 -23.68
CA HIS A 121 3.10 25.16 -24.55
C HIS A 121 2.08 24.23 -23.89
N LYS A 122 1.31 24.72 -22.90
CA LYS A 122 0.28 23.94 -22.18
C LYS A 122 -0.74 23.24 -23.10
N ASN A 123 -0.94 23.74 -24.31
CA ASN A 123 -1.85 23.19 -25.33
C ASN A 123 -1.16 22.70 -26.61
N SER A 124 0.17 22.56 -26.65
CA SER A 124 0.89 22.16 -27.87
C SER A 124 0.63 20.72 -28.28
N GLY A 125 0.22 19.86 -27.35
CA GLY A 125 0.12 18.42 -27.60
C GLY A 125 1.47 17.76 -27.86
N HIS A 126 2.56 18.34 -27.35
CA HIS A 126 3.93 17.81 -27.41
C HIS A 126 4.53 17.61 -26.02
N THR A 127 5.59 16.81 -25.94
CA THR A 127 6.37 16.52 -24.74
C THR A 127 7.82 16.85 -25.03
N ASP A 128 8.36 17.81 -24.27
CA ASP A 128 9.76 18.20 -24.38
C ASP A 128 10.64 17.26 -23.56
N LEU A 129 11.80 16.91 -24.10
CA LEU A 129 12.75 16.01 -23.46
C LEU A 129 14.19 16.38 -23.79
N ILE A 130 15.10 16.00 -22.89
CA ILE A 130 16.53 15.87 -23.20
C ILE A 130 16.76 14.43 -23.64
N ALA A 131 17.12 14.25 -24.91
CA ALA A 131 17.61 13.00 -25.44
C ALA A 131 19.14 12.94 -25.35
N VAL A 132 19.64 11.74 -25.06
CA VAL A 132 21.06 11.45 -25.02
C VAL A 132 21.40 10.26 -25.90
N ALA A 133 22.58 10.31 -26.53
CA ALA A 133 23.14 9.21 -27.29
C ALA A 133 24.58 8.94 -26.89
N VAL A 134 24.93 7.65 -26.78
CA VAL A 134 26.27 7.18 -26.42
C VAL A 134 26.69 5.99 -27.29
N GLU A 135 27.97 5.92 -27.65
CA GLU A 135 28.54 4.85 -28.46
C GLU A 135 28.56 3.50 -27.71
N LYS A 136 28.09 2.44 -28.39
CA LYS A 136 28.07 1.07 -27.84
C LYS A 136 29.47 0.55 -27.51
N ASP A 137 30.42 0.75 -28.41
CA ASP A 137 31.79 0.24 -28.25
C ASP A 137 32.48 0.91 -27.07
N MET A 138 32.30 2.23 -26.93
CA MET A 138 32.80 2.98 -25.79
C MET A 138 32.18 2.49 -24.47
N LEU A 139 30.85 2.37 -24.40
CA LEU A 139 30.15 1.87 -23.22
C LEU A 139 30.60 0.46 -22.83
N GLY A 140 30.69 -0.46 -23.80
CA GLY A 140 31.17 -1.82 -23.57
C GLY A 140 32.57 -1.84 -22.98
N SER A 141 33.44 -0.97 -23.50
CA SER A 141 34.81 -0.88 -23.03
C SER A 141 34.98 -0.36 -21.60
N PHE A 142 34.07 0.49 -21.10
CA PHE A 142 34.02 0.90 -19.70
C PHE A 142 33.39 -0.19 -18.81
N LEU A 143 32.36 -0.88 -19.31
CA LEU A 143 31.75 -2.01 -18.61
C LEU A 143 32.74 -3.14 -18.36
N ASP A 144 33.63 -3.42 -19.32
CA ASP A 144 34.69 -4.42 -19.15
C ASP A 144 35.63 -4.06 -17.99
N CYS A 145 35.98 -2.77 -17.83
CA CYS A 145 36.75 -2.29 -16.68
C CYS A 145 35.99 -2.52 -15.36
N PHE A 146 34.69 -2.20 -15.30
CA PHE A 146 33.92 -2.41 -14.06
C PHE A 146 33.75 -3.89 -13.70
N ASN A 147 33.53 -4.74 -14.72
CA ASN A 147 33.39 -6.18 -14.54
C ASN A 147 34.68 -6.83 -14.01
N LYS A 148 35.85 -6.34 -14.43
CA LYS A 148 37.16 -6.78 -13.92
C LYS A 148 37.28 -6.64 -12.39
N HIS A 149 36.62 -5.64 -11.80
CA HIS A 149 36.59 -5.37 -10.36
C HIS A 149 35.37 -5.97 -9.65
N ASN A 150 34.60 -6.85 -10.31
CA ASN A 150 33.37 -7.46 -9.78
C ASN A 150 32.32 -6.44 -9.31
N LEU A 151 32.29 -5.24 -9.90
CA LEU A 151 31.29 -4.21 -9.57
C LEU A 151 29.98 -4.45 -10.32
N SER A 152 28.87 -4.48 -9.59
CA SER A 152 27.53 -4.52 -10.20
C SER A 152 27.09 -3.10 -10.59
N THR A 153 27.40 -2.70 -11.82
CA THR A 153 26.95 -1.41 -12.39
C THR A 153 25.55 -1.53 -12.98
N GLU A 154 24.55 -1.03 -12.26
CA GLU A 154 23.14 -1.05 -12.69
C GLU A 154 22.74 0.18 -13.49
N ILE A 155 23.40 1.30 -13.21
CA ILE A 155 23.20 2.55 -13.92
C ILE A 155 24.55 3.06 -14.41
N ILE A 156 24.59 3.39 -15.69
CA ILE A 156 25.67 4.15 -16.29
C ILE A 156 25.04 5.39 -16.92
N THR A 157 25.51 6.57 -16.55
CA THR A 157 24.87 7.85 -16.91
C THR A 157 25.87 8.88 -17.42
N ALA A 158 25.43 10.11 -17.66
CA ALA A 158 26.28 11.19 -18.13
C ALA A 158 26.98 11.95 -17.00
N GLY A 159 28.27 12.25 -17.15
CA GLY A 159 29.02 13.07 -16.18
C GLY A 159 28.34 14.42 -15.91
N GLY A 160 28.32 14.84 -14.64
CA GLY A 160 27.67 16.08 -14.18
C GLY A 160 26.13 16.09 -14.19
N TYR A 161 25.46 15.24 -14.98
CA TYR A 161 24.00 15.22 -15.08
C TYR A 161 23.29 14.80 -13.78
N PRO A 162 23.76 13.77 -13.04
CA PRO A 162 23.24 13.44 -11.71
C PRO A 162 23.31 14.59 -10.73
N THR A 163 24.37 15.39 -10.77
CA THR A 163 24.52 16.58 -9.92
C THR A 163 23.42 17.58 -10.22
N ALA A 164 23.21 17.91 -11.50
CA ALA A 164 22.12 18.80 -11.91
C ALA A 164 20.74 18.25 -11.49
N LEU A 165 20.53 16.94 -11.61
CA LEU A 165 19.27 16.29 -11.30
C LEU A 165 18.99 16.25 -9.79
N TYR A 166 20.02 15.93 -9.00
CA TYR A 166 19.93 15.93 -7.55
C TYR A 166 19.62 17.34 -7.03
N MET A 167 20.32 18.35 -7.55
CA MET A 167 20.05 19.76 -7.24
C MET A 167 18.63 20.18 -7.59
N TYR A 168 18.12 19.73 -8.73
CA TYR A 168 16.72 19.95 -9.10
C TYR A 168 15.75 19.35 -8.06
N GLY A 169 16.05 18.15 -7.54
CA GLY A 169 15.26 17.49 -6.51
C GLY A 169 15.29 18.17 -5.13
N LEU A 170 16.41 18.80 -4.77
CA LEU A 170 16.58 19.54 -3.51
C LEU A 170 15.90 20.91 -3.51
N SER A 171 15.67 21.48 -4.69
CA SER A 171 15.22 22.86 -4.82
C SER A 171 13.73 22.99 -4.50
N ASP A 172 13.37 24.02 -3.75
CA ASP A 172 11.97 24.45 -3.56
C ASP A 172 11.46 25.14 -4.84
N MET A 173 11.34 24.37 -5.93
CA MET A 173 10.66 24.62 -7.22
C MET A 173 10.82 25.99 -7.94
N ALA A 174 11.67 26.91 -7.47
CA ALA A 174 11.77 28.31 -7.96
C ALA A 174 13.17 28.71 -8.45
N MET A 175 14.09 27.75 -8.62
CA MET A 175 15.45 28.07 -9.07
C MET A 175 15.57 27.97 -10.59
N ASN A 176 15.88 29.10 -11.24
CA ASN A 176 16.55 29.12 -12.54
C ASN A 176 18.06 29.23 -12.28
N CYS A 177 18.81 28.15 -12.48
CA CYS A 177 20.25 28.15 -12.23
C CYS A 177 21.03 27.43 -13.34
N LEU A 178 22.27 27.86 -13.50
CA LEU A 178 23.25 27.22 -14.38
C LEU A 178 24.22 26.42 -13.53
N LEU A 179 24.26 25.10 -13.68
CA LEU A 179 25.36 24.30 -13.14
C LEU A 179 26.46 24.21 -14.19
N VAL A 180 27.69 24.51 -13.82
CA VAL A 180 28.88 24.33 -14.67
C VAL A 180 29.85 23.40 -13.95
N ASP A 181 30.04 22.22 -14.51
CA ASP A 181 31.08 21.28 -14.11
C ASP A 181 32.35 21.58 -14.90
N ILE A 182 33.35 22.13 -14.21
CA ILE A 182 34.59 22.63 -14.80
C ILE A 182 35.68 21.57 -14.65
N GLY A 183 36.15 21.04 -15.77
CA GLY A 183 37.37 20.24 -15.86
C GLY A 183 38.58 21.07 -16.30
N THR A 184 39.67 20.40 -16.64
CA THR A 184 40.92 21.03 -17.15
C THR A 184 40.76 21.59 -18.55
N ASP A 185 40.27 20.78 -19.51
CA ASP A 185 40.06 21.18 -20.90
C ASP A 185 38.60 21.09 -21.36
N PHE A 186 37.79 20.26 -20.69
CA PHE A 186 36.37 20.14 -20.96
C PHE A 186 35.53 20.61 -19.78
N SER A 187 34.46 21.33 -20.09
CA SER A 187 33.41 21.68 -19.13
C SER A 187 32.06 21.20 -19.63
N SER A 188 31.18 20.91 -18.68
CA SER A 188 29.77 20.65 -18.95
C SER A 188 28.90 21.69 -18.28
N LEU A 189 27.83 22.08 -18.95
CA LEU A 189 26.84 23.00 -18.42
C LEU A 189 25.45 22.38 -18.44
N PHE A 190 24.65 22.73 -17.44
CA PHE A 190 23.27 22.28 -17.30
C PHE A 190 22.42 23.48 -16.89
N VAL A 191 21.44 23.82 -17.72
CA VAL A 191 20.45 24.85 -17.40
C VAL A 191 19.29 24.17 -16.69
N ILE A 192 19.07 24.55 -15.43
CA ILE A 192 18.06 23.97 -14.54
C ILE A 192 17.01 25.04 -14.29
N ASN A 193 15.74 24.68 -14.44
CA ASN A 193 14.61 25.54 -14.10
C ASN A 193 13.49 24.69 -13.46
N PRO A 194 12.33 25.26 -13.09
CA PRO A 194 11.23 24.50 -12.47
C PRO A 194 10.72 23.32 -13.31
N ARG A 195 10.97 23.30 -14.62
CA ARG A 195 10.60 22.20 -15.52
C ARG A 195 11.55 21.01 -15.45
N GLY A 196 12.75 21.18 -14.90
CA GLY A 196 13.82 20.18 -14.87
C GLY A 196 15.10 20.70 -15.53
N ILE A 197 15.95 19.78 -15.96
CA ILE A 197 17.15 20.11 -16.73
C ILE A 197 16.72 20.39 -18.17
N CYS A 198 16.80 21.65 -18.57
CA CYS A 198 16.26 22.13 -19.84
C CYS A 198 17.30 22.24 -20.94
N LEU A 199 18.58 22.27 -20.60
CA LEU A 199 19.66 22.21 -21.57
C LEU A 199 20.85 21.52 -20.90
N ALA A 200 21.52 20.66 -21.65
CA ALA A 200 22.75 20.00 -21.24
C ALA A 200 23.74 20.08 -22.40
N ARG A 201 24.97 20.48 -22.12
CA ARG A 201 26.01 20.62 -23.14
C ARG A 201 27.40 20.40 -22.54
N SER A 202 28.25 19.70 -23.27
CA SER A 202 29.70 19.65 -23.02
C SER A 202 30.45 20.41 -24.11
N PHE A 203 31.59 21.00 -23.74
CA PHE A 203 32.41 21.77 -24.67
C PHE A 203 33.89 21.80 -24.26
N LEU A 204 34.76 21.89 -25.26
CA LEU A 204 36.19 22.15 -25.08
C LEU A 204 36.42 23.65 -24.83
N HIS A 205 37.30 23.97 -23.91
CA HIS A 205 37.82 25.31 -23.69
C HIS A 205 39.35 25.26 -23.54
N ALA A 206 39.99 26.42 -23.57
CA ALA A 206 41.42 26.51 -23.25
C ALA A 206 41.67 26.01 -21.81
N HIS A 207 42.84 25.39 -21.59
CA HIS A 207 43.25 24.93 -20.28
C HIS A 207 43.01 26.02 -19.24
N VAL A 208 42.44 25.61 -18.10
CA VAL A 208 41.82 26.49 -17.12
C VAL A 208 42.90 27.16 -16.25
N GLU A 209 43.63 28.09 -16.86
CA GLU A 209 44.52 29.10 -16.25
C GLU A 209 43.84 30.50 -16.30
N SER A 210 44.57 31.60 -16.05
CA SER A 210 43.99 32.96 -15.97
C SER A 210 43.33 33.42 -17.29
N THR A 211 43.87 33.05 -18.45
CA THR A 211 43.28 33.32 -19.78
C THR A 211 42.14 32.36 -20.13
N GLY A 212 42.13 31.16 -19.55
CA GLY A 212 41.11 30.12 -19.78
C GLY A 212 39.73 30.50 -19.24
N ILE A 213 39.66 31.29 -18.15
CA ILE A 213 38.40 31.73 -17.54
C ILE A 213 37.55 32.56 -18.52
N TYR A 214 38.16 33.48 -19.27
CA TYR A 214 37.43 34.27 -20.27
C TYR A 214 36.91 33.42 -21.43
N SER A 215 37.67 32.40 -21.85
CA SER A 215 37.23 31.44 -22.87
C SER A 215 36.02 30.65 -22.39
N LEU A 216 36.07 30.16 -21.15
CA LEU A 216 34.97 29.47 -20.49
C LEU A 216 33.72 30.37 -20.39
N CYS A 217 33.86 31.59 -19.87
CA CYS A 217 32.74 32.52 -19.72
C CYS A 217 32.13 32.92 -21.07
N LYS A 218 32.96 33.07 -22.11
CA LYS A 218 32.47 33.31 -23.47
C LYS A 218 31.63 32.14 -24.00
N MET A 219 32.06 30.90 -23.74
CA MET A 219 31.30 29.71 -24.15
C MET A 219 29.99 29.56 -23.37
N ILE A 220 30.01 29.91 -22.08
CA ILE A 220 28.80 30.01 -21.26
C ILE A 220 27.84 31.05 -21.87
N GLY A 221 28.32 32.27 -22.12
CA GLY A 221 27.51 33.33 -22.73
C GLY A 221 26.91 32.93 -24.07
N HIS A 222 27.70 32.33 -24.97
CA HIS A 222 27.18 31.79 -26.23
C HIS A 222 26.10 30.74 -26.03
N THR A 223 26.23 29.88 -25.01
CA THR A 223 25.23 28.86 -24.75
C THR A 223 23.97 29.45 -24.13
N LEU A 224 24.08 30.47 -23.27
CA LEU A 224 22.92 31.17 -22.73
C LEU A 224 22.15 31.89 -23.83
N SER A 225 22.82 32.59 -24.74
CA SER A 225 22.16 33.20 -25.91
C SER A 225 21.47 32.16 -26.80
N ALA A 226 22.07 30.98 -26.99
CA ALA A 226 21.39 29.90 -27.72
C ALA A 226 20.25 29.25 -26.91
N ALA A 227 20.34 29.27 -25.57
CA ALA A 227 19.31 28.75 -24.70
C ALA A 227 18.05 29.63 -24.74
N GLU A 228 18.19 30.96 -24.86
CA GLU A 228 17.06 31.89 -25.00
C GLU A 228 16.06 31.44 -26.07
N ASP A 229 16.57 31.03 -27.24
CA ASP A 229 15.76 30.54 -28.35
C ASP A 229 15.06 29.19 -28.07
N ILE A 230 15.65 28.35 -27.20
CA ILE A 230 15.18 26.99 -26.91
C ILE A 230 14.19 26.96 -25.73
N ILE A 231 14.47 27.73 -24.67
CA ILE A 231 13.74 27.65 -23.39
C ILE A 231 12.92 28.91 -23.09
N GLY A 232 13.15 30.00 -23.82
CA GLY A 232 12.51 31.31 -23.59
C GLY A 232 13.24 32.14 -22.52
N GLU A 233 13.17 33.47 -22.68
CA GLU A 233 13.90 34.44 -21.84
C GLU A 233 13.56 34.33 -20.34
N GLU A 234 12.29 34.12 -19.97
CA GLU A 234 11.83 33.98 -18.57
C GLU A 234 12.39 32.72 -17.87
N SER A 235 13.01 31.81 -18.62
CA SER A 235 13.57 30.55 -18.11
C SER A 235 15.09 30.56 -18.03
N LEU A 236 15.73 31.70 -18.27
CA LEU A 236 17.18 31.86 -18.15
C LEU A 236 17.67 31.81 -16.70
N PRO A 237 18.89 31.32 -16.47
CA PRO A 237 19.45 31.19 -15.14
C PRO A 237 19.75 32.56 -14.51
N GLU A 238 19.41 32.69 -13.23
CA GLU A 238 19.66 33.90 -12.42
C GLU A 238 20.98 33.81 -11.63
N LYS A 239 21.55 32.60 -11.52
CA LYS A 239 22.81 32.33 -10.83
C LYS A 239 23.56 31.18 -11.46
N VAL A 240 24.88 31.16 -11.27
CA VAL A 240 25.76 30.06 -11.66
C VAL A 240 26.25 29.33 -10.42
N LEU A 241 26.25 28.00 -10.52
CA LEU A 241 26.88 27.10 -9.57
C LEU A 241 28.02 26.40 -10.29
N ILE A 242 29.21 26.45 -9.70
CA ILE A 242 30.39 25.81 -10.29
C ILE A 242 30.84 24.63 -9.44
N THR A 243 31.23 23.55 -10.11
CA THR A 243 31.78 22.33 -9.51
C THR A 243 32.90 21.79 -10.39
N GLY A 244 33.46 20.63 -10.06
CA GLY A 244 34.54 19.99 -10.80
C GLY A 244 35.94 20.40 -10.34
N SER A 245 36.95 19.70 -10.84
CA SER A 245 38.36 19.89 -10.49
C SER A 245 38.87 21.29 -10.85
N GLY A 246 38.36 21.89 -11.92
CA GLY A 246 38.72 23.24 -12.35
C GLY A 246 38.13 24.37 -11.49
N SER A 247 37.13 24.09 -10.64
CA SER A 247 36.46 25.09 -9.79
C SER A 247 37.28 25.56 -8.57
N ILE A 248 38.37 24.86 -8.26
CA ILE A 248 39.05 24.93 -6.94
C ILE A 248 39.96 26.15 -6.76
N ALA A 249 40.25 26.91 -7.83
CA ALA A 249 41.19 28.03 -7.72
C ALA A 249 40.56 29.29 -7.10
N ASP A 250 41.30 29.91 -6.16
CA ASP A 250 40.89 31.14 -5.47
C ASP A 250 40.61 32.28 -6.46
N GLY A 251 39.54 33.05 -6.22
CA GLY A 251 39.17 34.23 -7.02
C GLY A 251 38.45 33.94 -8.36
N ARG A 252 38.28 32.68 -8.76
CA ARG A 252 37.59 32.31 -10.01
C ARG A 252 36.13 32.72 -10.04
N GLY A 253 35.39 32.44 -8.97
CA GLY A 253 33.97 32.75 -8.88
C GLY A 253 33.72 34.24 -9.09
N GLU A 254 34.54 35.10 -8.48
CA GLU A 254 34.46 36.56 -8.64
C GLU A 254 34.70 37.00 -10.08
N ALA A 255 35.78 36.52 -10.72
CA ALA A 255 36.07 36.85 -12.11
C ALA A 255 34.98 36.39 -13.09
N MET A 256 34.39 35.21 -12.85
CA MET A 256 33.25 34.71 -13.63
C MET A 256 32.00 35.55 -13.39
N ALA A 257 31.74 35.96 -12.15
CA ALA A 257 30.59 36.78 -11.79
C ALA A 257 30.65 38.16 -12.46
N ASP A 258 31.84 38.78 -12.45
CA ASP A 258 32.09 40.06 -13.12
C ASP A 258 31.85 39.97 -14.63
N TYR A 259 32.28 38.88 -15.28
CA TYR A 259 32.12 38.70 -16.73
C TYR A 259 30.67 38.36 -17.12
N LEU A 260 30.03 37.45 -16.38
CA LEU A 260 28.69 36.95 -16.71
C LEU A 260 27.57 37.90 -16.23
N GLY A 261 27.88 38.83 -15.31
CA GLY A 261 26.91 39.75 -14.75
C GLY A 261 25.88 39.08 -13.82
N MET A 262 26.22 37.92 -13.26
CA MET A 262 25.34 37.12 -12.39
C MET A 262 26.14 36.46 -11.25
N PRO A 263 25.52 36.18 -10.08
CA PRO A 263 26.22 35.57 -8.96
C PRO A 263 26.73 34.17 -9.31
N VAL A 264 28.01 33.91 -9.00
CA VAL A 264 28.68 32.62 -9.21
C VAL A 264 29.12 32.07 -7.86
N ASN A 265 28.57 30.91 -7.49
CA ASN A 265 28.89 30.26 -6.21
C ASN A 265 29.49 28.87 -6.45
N ASN A 266 30.44 28.47 -5.60
CA ASN A 266 30.88 27.08 -5.57
C ASN A 266 29.75 26.19 -5.05
N LEU A 267 29.51 25.09 -5.76
CA LEU A 267 28.67 24.03 -5.24
C LEU A 267 29.41 23.33 -4.10
N ASN A 268 28.68 23.07 -3.02
CA ASN A 268 29.09 22.13 -2.00
C ASN A 268 27.92 21.18 -1.82
N LEU A 269 27.97 20.04 -2.50
CA LEU A 269 26.82 19.16 -2.53
C LEU A 269 26.55 18.54 -1.14
N ILE A 270 27.60 18.25 -0.38
CA ILE A 270 27.45 17.55 0.89
C ILE A 270 26.68 18.35 1.93
N GLN A 271 26.88 19.68 1.96
CA GLN A 271 26.11 20.59 2.82
C GLN A 271 24.61 20.64 2.47
N ASN A 272 24.26 20.20 1.26
CA ASN A 272 22.89 20.17 0.76
C ASN A 272 22.31 18.75 0.72
N THR A 273 22.97 17.76 1.33
CA THR A 273 22.53 16.36 1.38
C THR A 273 22.32 15.89 2.82
N ASP A 274 21.48 14.87 3.02
CA ASP A 274 21.36 14.15 4.30
C ASP A 274 22.48 13.11 4.52
N ILE A 275 23.61 13.22 3.80
CA ILE A 275 24.75 12.29 3.86
C ILE A 275 25.85 12.91 4.72
N TYR A 276 26.16 12.25 5.83
CA TYR A 276 27.17 12.72 6.79
C TYR A 276 28.59 12.27 6.41
N VAL A 277 29.61 13.01 6.83
CA VAL A 277 31.02 12.58 6.72
C VAL A 277 31.65 12.62 8.10
N ASP A 278 32.20 11.48 8.53
CA ASP A 278 32.98 11.41 9.77
C ASP A 278 34.32 12.12 9.57
N ASN A 279 34.74 12.94 10.54
CA ASN A 279 35.93 13.80 10.48
C ASN A 279 35.96 14.72 9.25
N TYR A 280 35.02 15.66 9.20
CA TYR A 280 35.01 16.80 8.28
C TYR A 280 36.25 17.70 8.51
N SER A 281 37.42 17.23 8.07
CA SER A 281 38.67 17.98 8.14
C SER A 281 38.66 18.99 7.00
N GLY A 282 38.82 20.27 7.32
CA GLY A 282 38.49 21.40 6.42
C GLY A 282 39.23 21.45 5.07
N ASP A 283 40.31 20.70 4.88
CA ASP A 283 41.04 20.58 3.60
C ASP A 283 40.45 19.51 2.66
N ILE A 284 39.70 18.54 3.21
CA ILE A 284 39.26 17.32 2.50
C ILE A 284 38.02 17.57 1.62
N MET A 285 37.23 18.61 1.87
CA MET A 285 36.00 18.91 1.12
C MET A 285 35.87 20.35 0.61
N LYS A 286 37.01 21.00 0.28
CA LYS A 286 37.03 22.25 -0.51
C LYS A 286 36.90 22.03 -2.03
N SER A 287 36.70 20.81 -2.50
CA SER A 287 37.04 20.45 -3.86
C SER A 287 35.83 19.94 -4.63
N GLY A 288 35.32 20.71 -5.60
CA GLY A 288 34.27 20.28 -6.53
C GLY A 288 34.58 18.96 -7.29
N CYS A 289 35.76 18.35 -7.07
CA CYS A 289 36.11 17.02 -7.56
C CYS A 289 35.16 15.90 -7.12
N PHE A 290 34.49 16.00 -5.96
CA PHE A 290 33.69 14.90 -5.41
C PHE A 290 32.18 15.07 -5.56
N ASP A 291 31.69 16.26 -5.91
CA ASP A 291 30.24 16.52 -5.97
C ASP A 291 29.54 15.58 -6.94
N ASN A 292 30.16 15.30 -8.09
CA ASN A 292 29.59 14.38 -9.08
C ASN A 292 29.51 12.93 -8.59
N ALA A 293 30.58 12.41 -8.00
CA ALA A 293 30.61 11.06 -7.43
C ALA A 293 29.64 10.93 -6.25
N LEU A 294 29.50 11.97 -5.43
CA LEU A 294 28.51 12.02 -4.36
C LEU A 294 27.08 12.06 -4.92
N ALA A 295 26.82 12.88 -5.93
CA ALA A 295 25.51 12.98 -6.58
C ALA A 295 25.07 11.64 -7.17
N LEU A 296 26.00 10.94 -7.85
CA LEU A 296 25.81 9.59 -8.37
C LEU A 296 25.35 8.61 -7.28
N ALA A 297 25.99 8.62 -6.11
CA ALA A 297 25.56 7.79 -4.99
C ALA A 297 24.21 8.25 -4.40
N ALA A 298 23.99 9.57 -4.30
CA ALA A 298 22.79 10.14 -3.70
C ALA A 298 21.52 9.84 -4.52
N ILE A 299 21.58 9.95 -5.86
CA ILE A 299 20.44 9.63 -6.73
C ILE A 299 19.99 8.17 -6.60
N GLU A 300 20.94 7.24 -6.40
CA GLU A 300 20.62 5.82 -6.20
C GLU A 300 19.98 5.53 -4.85
N ILE A 301 20.47 6.20 -3.82
CA ILE A 301 19.97 6.03 -2.46
C ILE A 301 18.54 6.57 -2.36
N GLU A 302 18.26 7.68 -3.05
CA GLU A 302 16.93 8.30 -3.08
C GLU A 302 16.00 7.71 -4.14
N GLY A 303 16.53 6.94 -5.10
CA GLY A 303 15.75 6.34 -6.18
C GLY A 303 15.26 7.37 -7.20
N ILE A 304 16.06 8.41 -7.47
CA ILE A 304 15.75 9.43 -8.46
C ILE A 304 16.02 8.88 -9.87
N ASP A 305 15.00 8.94 -10.73
CA ASP A 305 15.10 8.44 -12.11
C ASP A 305 16.03 9.33 -12.95
N CYS A 306 17.16 8.76 -13.37
CA CYS A 306 18.19 9.43 -14.15
C CYS A 306 18.36 8.76 -15.52
N LEU A 307 19.09 9.43 -16.42
CA LEU A 307 19.49 8.84 -17.69
C LEU A 307 20.30 7.57 -17.44
N ASN A 308 19.97 6.48 -18.15
CA ASN A 308 20.64 5.20 -17.97
C ASN A 308 20.96 4.53 -19.31
N PHE A 309 22.25 4.35 -19.56
CA PHE A 309 22.81 3.67 -20.74
C PHE A 309 22.85 2.14 -20.62
N ARG A 310 22.53 1.57 -19.45
CA ARG A 310 22.41 0.10 -19.25
C ARG A 310 21.13 -0.43 -19.90
N ARG A 311 21.09 -0.43 -21.24
CA ARG A 311 19.94 -0.79 -22.06
C ARG A 311 20.33 -1.70 -23.22
N GLY A 312 19.34 -2.38 -23.80
CA GLY A 312 19.53 -3.25 -24.96
C GLY A 312 20.51 -4.38 -24.67
N SER A 313 21.57 -4.49 -25.48
CA SER A 313 22.66 -5.46 -25.29
C SER A 313 23.46 -5.26 -24.00
N PHE A 314 23.35 -4.08 -23.39
CA PHE A 314 24.02 -3.72 -22.13
C PHE A 314 23.03 -3.57 -20.98
N ALA A 315 21.82 -4.14 -21.07
CA ALA A 315 20.87 -4.14 -19.96
C ALA A 315 21.50 -4.80 -18.72
N ALA A 316 21.32 -4.18 -17.55
CA ALA A 316 21.68 -4.82 -16.29
C ALA A 316 20.92 -6.14 -16.15
N GLY A 317 21.58 -7.15 -15.55
CA GLY A 317 20.97 -8.45 -15.31
C GLY A 317 19.63 -8.31 -14.58
N SER A 318 18.69 -9.23 -14.85
CA SER A 318 17.38 -9.25 -14.20
C SER A 318 17.52 -9.09 -12.68
N LEU A 319 16.80 -8.12 -12.09
CA LEU A 319 16.70 -7.91 -10.63
C LEU A 319 16.40 -9.22 -9.87
N TRP A 320 15.79 -10.19 -10.53
CA TRP A 320 15.51 -11.52 -10.01
C TRP A 320 16.77 -12.31 -9.66
N LEU A 321 17.86 -12.18 -10.43
CA LEU A 321 19.14 -12.81 -10.13
C LEU A 321 19.79 -12.19 -8.89
N LYS A 322 19.73 -10.87 -8.75
CA LYS A 322 20.29 -10.13 -7.60
C LYS A 322 19.57 -10.45 -6.30
N TYR A 323 18.23 -10.50 -6.33
CA TYR A 323 17.42 -10.70 -5.13
C TYR A 323 16.91 -12.14 -4.95
N ARG A 324 17.43 -13.12 -5.71
CA ARG A 324 16.95 -14.51 -5.65
C ARG A 324 16.96 -15.07 -4.22
N ASN A 325 18.05 -14.85 -3.48
CA ASN A 325 18.14 -15.31 -2.10
C ASN A 325 17.11 -14.62 -1.19
N ASN A 326 16.89 -13.32 -1.36
CA ASN A 326 15.89 -12.59 -0.58
C ASN A 326 14.48 -13.13 -0.89
N PHE A 327 14.15 -13.38 -2.16
CA PHE A 327 12.88 -13.99 -2.54
C PHE A 327 12.70 -15.39 -1.94
N ILE A 328 13.75 -16.22 -1.93
CA ILE A 328 13.72 -17.54 -1.30
C ILE A 328 13.46 -17.42 0.20
N VAL A 329 14.19 -16.56 0.91
CA VAL A 329 14.01 -16.35 2.36
C VAL A 329 12.62 -15.83 2.67
N THR A 330 12.11 -14.86 1.91
CA THR A 330 10.74 -14.36 2.09
C THR A 330 9.69 -15.43 1.80
N GLY A 331 9.95 -16.29 0.81
CA GLY A 331 9.09 -17.44 0.50
C GLY A 331 9.03 -18.45 1.64
N ILE A 332 10.19 -18.78 2.24
CA ILE A 332 10.26 -19.67 3.40
C ILE A 332 9.51 -19.06 4.60
N LEU A 333 9.68 -17.76 4.87
CA LEU A 333 8.95 -17.08 5.93
C LEU A 333 7.43 -17.09 5.71
N LEU A 334 6.98 -16.86 4.48
CA LEU A 334 5.56 -16.93 4.12
C LEU A 334 4.99 -18.33 4.37
N ILE A 335 5.71 -19.38 3.95
CA ILE A 335 5.32 -20.78 4.19
C ILE A 335 5.27 -21.07 5.69
N ALA A 336 6.24 -20.61 6.48
CA ALA A 336 6.23 -20.79 7.93
C ALA A 336 5.01 -20.12 8.57
N VAL A 337 4.67 -18.90 8.18
CA VAL A 337 3.46 -18.19 8.67
C VAL A 337 2.19 -18.96 8.32
N LEU A 338 2.08 -19.47 7.08
CA LEU A 338 0.93 -20.27 6.65
C LEU A 338 0.82 -21.59 7.43
N LEU A 339 1.95 -22.23 7.73
CA LEU A 339 1.99 -23.44 8.56
C LEU A 339 1.58 -23.15 10.00
N PHE A 340 2.04 -22.06 10.60
CA PHE A 340 1.63 -21.63 11.94
C PHE A 340 0.13 -21.33 12.00
N MET A 341 -0.43 -20.61 11.00
CA MET A 341 -1.86 -20.36 10.92
C MET A 341 -2.69 -21.65 10.79
N SER A 342 -2.23 -22.57 9.94
CA SER A 342 -2.89 -23.87 9.75
C SER A 342 -2.81 -24.74 10.99
N PHE A 343 -1.66 -24.75 11.68
CA PHE A 343 -1.48 -25.49 12.92
C PHE A 343 -2.35 -24.96 14.06
N ASN A 344 -2.46 -23.63 14.19
CA ASN A 344 -3.34 -23.02 15.18
C ASN A 344 -4.81 -23.40 14.93
N SER A 345 -5.26 -23.29 13.67
CA SER A 345 -6.62 -23.69 13.28
C SER A 345 -6.88 -25.18 13.50
N PHE A 346 -5.88 -26.03 13.28
CA PHE A 346 -5.96 -27.47 13.53
C PHE A 346 -6.08 -27.79 15.03
N LEU A 347 -5.31 -27.10 15.88
CA LEU A 347 -5.40 -27.26 17.34
C LEU A 347 -6.78 -26.87 17.86
N ASP A 348 -7.31 -25.72 17.44
CA ASP A 348 -8.64 -25.26 17.84
C ASP A 348 -9.72 -26.25 17.41
N TYR A 349 -9.66 -26.73 16.16
CA TYR A 349 -10.57 -27.76 15.66
C TYR A 349 -10.51 -29.05 16.51
N TYR A 350 -9.30 -29.51 16.85
CA TYR A 350 -9.11 -30.73 17.64
C TYR A 350 -9.63 -30.60 19.07
N LEU A 351 -9.32 -29.48 19.74
CA LEU A 351 -9.76 -29.19 21.11
C LEU A 351 -11.28 -29.00 21.19
N MET A 352 -11.87 -28.32 20.20
CA MET A 352 -13.32 -28.14 20.11
C MET A 352 -14.03 -29.48 19.95
N ASN A 353 -13.52 -30.36 19.09
CA ASN A 353 -14.13 -31.67 18.86
C ASN A 353 -14.04 -32.59 20.09
N LYS A 354 -12.99 -32.45 20.90
CA LYS A 354 -12.89 -33.13 22.20
C LYS A 354 -13.93 -32.60 23.19
N SER A 355 -14.14 -31.29 23.23
CA SER A 355 -15.12 -30.64 24.11
C SER A 355 -16.55 -31.05 23.77
N ILE A 356 -16.88 -31.15 22.47
CA ILE A 356 -18.18 -31.66 21.99
C ILE A 356 -18.43 -33.08 22.53
N LYS A 357 -17.46 -33.99 22.38
CA LYS A 357 -17.59 -35.38 22.87
C LYS A 357 -17.79 -35.45 24.38
N THR A 358 -17.06 -34.65 25.15
CA THR A 358 -17.23 -34.59 26.61
C THR A 358 -18.64 -34.09 26.98
N MET A 359 -19.13 -33.07 26.28
CA MET A 359 -20.48 -32.54 26.51
C MET A 359 -21.57 -33.56 26.13
N GLU A 360 -21.42 -34.30 25.04
CA GLU A 360 -22.33 -35.40 24.66
C GLU A 360 -22.39 -36.51 25.71
N ILE A 361 -21.23 -36.89 26.27
CA ILE A 361 -21.15 -37.88 27.35
C ILE A 361 -21.91 -37.38 28.59
N GLN A 362 -21.66 -36.14 29.02
CA GLN A 362 -22.34 -35.55 30.18
C GLN A 362 -23.85 -35.44 29.97
N ILE A 363 -24.29 -35.00 28.80
CA ILE A 363 -25.71 -34.93 28.45
C ILE A 363 -26.35 -36.32 28.55
N ARG A 364 -25.68 -37.35 28.02
CA ARG A 364 -26.18 -38.73 28.08
C ARG A 364 -26.20 -39.28 29.50
N GLU A 365 -25.18 -39.02 30.32
CA GLU A 365 -25.13 -39.43 31.72
C GLU A 365 -26.26 -38.81 32.54
N ILE A 366 -26.50 -37.50 32.39
CA ILE A 366 -27.61 -36.80 33.05
C ILE A 366 -28.95 -37.38 32.57
N PHE A 367 -29.10 -37.63 31.27
CA PHE A 367 -30.34 -38.20 30.72
C PHE A 367 -30.60 -39.61 31.26
N THR A 368 -29.61 -40.49 31.23
CA THR A 368 -29.75 -41.89 31.66
C THR A 368 -29.95 -41.99 33.18
N SER A 369 -29.31 -41.14 33.98
CA SER A 369 -29.54 -41.09 35.43
C SER A 369 -30.93 -40.56 35.80
N THR A 370 -31.49 -39.65 35.00
CA THR A 370 -32.84 -39.10 35.25
C THR A 370 -33.95 -40.02 34.72
N PHE A 371 -33.74 -40.71 33.59
CA PHE A 371 -34.75 -41.54 32.92
C PHE A 371 -34.21 -42.94 32.54
N PRO A 372 -33.99 -43.83 33.51
CA PRO A 372 -33.39 -45.15 33.27
C PRO A 372 -34.21 -46.07 32.36
N ASP A 373 -35.52 -45.85 32.23
CA ASP A 373 -36.42 -46.71 31.43
C ASP A 373 -36.36 -46.45 29.91
N VAL A 374 -35.67 -45.39 29.47
CA VAL A 374 -35.59 -45.04 28.03
C VAL A 374 -34.48 -45.83 27.35
N LYS A 375 -34.85 -46.86 26.60
CA LYS A 375 -33.90 -47.73 25.88
C LYS A 375 -33.30 -47.11 24.62
N ARG A 376 -33.98 -46.15 23.97
CA ARG A 376 -33.52 -45.52 22.72
C ARG A 376 -33.33 -44.02 22.91
N ILE A 377 -32.06 -43.61 23.01
CA ILE A 377 -31.63 -42.21 23.17
C ILE A 377 -31.17 -41.70 21.80
N VAL A 378 -31.87 -40.71 21.25
CA VAL A 378 -31.55 -40.10 19.93
C VAL A 378 -31.22 -38.63 20.10
N ASP A 379 -32.13 -37.86 20.70
CA ASP A 379 -31.89 -36.48 21.11
C ASP A 379 -32.21 -36.36 22.61
N PRO A 380 -31.20 -36.47 23.49
CA PRO A 380 -31.41 -36.49 24.93
C PRO A 380 -32.08 -35.19 25.43
N VAL A 381 -31.70 -34.03 24.87
CA VAL A 381 -32.19 -32.73 25.33
C VAL A 381 -33.66 -32.56 24.96
N GLN A 382 -34.03 -32.87 23.71
CA GLN A 382 -35.42 -32.79 23.27
C GLN A 382 -36.29 -33.81 24.00
N GLN A 383 -35.82 -35.05 24.16
CA GLN A 383 -36.55 -36.09 24.90
C GLN A 383 -36.75 -35.72 26.38
N MET A 384 -35.77 -35.09 27.01
CA MET A 384 -35.86 -34.62 28.41
C MET A 384 -36.89 -33.50 28.54
N LYS A 385 -36.90 -32.53 27.62
CA LYS A 385 -37.92 -31.46 27.61
C LYS A 385 -39.34 -32.01 27.50
N VAL A 386 -39.56 -33.00 26.63
CA VAL A 386 -40.86 -33.65 26.46
C VAL A 386 -41.28 -34.33 27.77
N LYS A 387 -40.41 -35.14 28.37
CA LYS A 387 -40.71 -35.86 29.61
C LYS A 387 -40.97 -34.93 30.79
N ILE A 388 -40.17 -33.87 30.96
CA ILE A 388 -40.42 -32.85 32.00
C ILE A 388 -41.79 -32.19 31.79
N GLY A 389 -42.17 -31.90 30.54
CA GLY A 389 -43.49 -31.36 30.22
C GLY A 389 -44.63 -32.31 30.58
N GLU A 390 -44.48 -33.60 30.32
CA GLU A 390 -45.45 -34.64 30.69
C GLU A 390 -45.55 -34.80 32.21
N THR A 391 -44.43 -34.87 32.93
CA THR A 391 -44.42 -34.94 34.40
C THR A 391 -45.05 -33.71 35.05
N ARG A 392 -44.79 -32.51 34.50
CA ARG A 392 -45.42 -31.27 34.99
C ARG A 392 -46.95 -31.29 34.80
N LYS A 393 -47.45 -31.84 33.69
CA LYS A 393 -48.89 -32.03 33.47
C LYS A 393 -49.50 -33.03 34.47
N MET A 394 -48.75 -34.05 34.88
CA MET A 394 -49.20 -35.05 35.87
C MET A 394 -49.14 -34.53 37.32
N GLN A 395 -48.27 -33.55 37.61
CA GLN A 395 -48.10 -32.98 38.96
C GLN A 395 -48.95 -31.73 39.26
N MET A 396 -49.75 -31.24 38.30
CA MET A 396 -50.71 -30.18 38.58
C MET A 396 -51.87 -30.71 39.45
N ILE A 397 -51.71 -30.59 40.77
CA ILE A 397 -52.83 -30.25 41.65
C ILE A 397 -53.37 -28.91 41.09
N PRO A 398 -54.69 -28.76 40.80
CA PRO A 398 -55.19 -27.52 40.26
C PRO A 398 -55.12 -26.43 41.34
N GLU A 399 -54.02 -25.67 41.33
CA GLU A 399 -53.84 -24.41 42.02
C GLU A 399 -54.60 -23.33 41.28
N ASP A 400 -55.72 -22.94 41.90
CA ASP A 400 -56.30 -21.60 41.93
C ASP A 400 -55.85 -20.59 40.85
N THR A 401 -56.56 -20.60 39.72
CA THR A 401 -56.88 -19.37 38.97
C THR A 401 -58.39 -19.27 38.84
N GLY A 402 -59.06 -19.09 39.99
CA GLY A 402 -60.41 -18.56 40.02
C GLY A 402 -60.41 -17.05 39.79
N GLY A 403 -60.93 -16.61 38.64
CA GLY A 403 -62.09 -15.73 38.75
C GLY A 403 -63.12 -16.51 39.55
N ASN A 404 -63.19 -16.21 40.84
CA ASN A 404 -63.67 -17.10 41.90
C ASN A 404 -65.20 -17.29 41.82
N ILE A 405 -65.67 -18.15 40.92
CA ILE A 405 -67.07 -18.60 40.91
C ILE A 405 -67.12 -19.85 41.78
N ARG A 406 -67.55 -19.73 43.04
CA ARG A 406 -67.66 -20.90 43.91
C ARG A 406 -68.86 -21.72 43.45
N SER A 407 -68.76 -23.05 43.59
CA SER A 407 -69.88 -23.95 43.27
C SER A 407 -71.17 -23.60 44.01
N ILE A 408 -71.05 -22.99 45.19
CA ILE A 408 -72.19 -22.49 45.97
C ILE A 408 -72.83 -21.24 45.36
N ASP A 409 -72.06 -20.39 44.68
CA ASP A 409 -72.58 -19.18 44.02
C ASP A 409 -73.40 -19.56 42.79
N ILE A 410 -72.95 -20.57 42.04
CA ILE A 410 -73.70 -21.16 40.90
C ILE A 410 -75.04 -21.74 41.39
N LEU A 411 -75.03 -22.44 42.53
CA LEU A 411 -76.25 -23.01 43.12
C LEU A 411 -77.22 -21.92 43.62
N ASP A 412 -76.71 -20.86 44.25
CA ASP A 412 -77.53 -19.73 44.73
C ASP A 412 -78.19 -19.00 43.56
N GLU A 413 -77.45 -18.71 42.48
CA GLU A 413 -77.99 -18.04 41.29
C GLU A 413 -79.07 -18.87 40.59
N ILE A 414 -78.84 -20.18 40.41
CA ILE A 414 -79.86 -21.10 39.85
C ILE A 414 -81.12 -21.10 40.74
N SER A 415 -80.95 -21.12 42.07
CA SER A 415 -82.08 -21.13 43.00
C SER A 415 -82.86 -19.81 43.05
N ARG A 416 -82.22 -18.66 42.83
CA ARG A 416 -82.88 -17.34 42.87
C ARG A 416 -83.75 -17.07 41.65
N VAL A 417 -83.31 -17.58 40.50
CA VAL A 417 -83.91 -17.28 39.20
C VAL A 417 -85.14 -18.14 38.89
N ILE A 418 -85.27 -19.29 39.57
CA ILE A 418 -86.42 -20.18 39.46
C ILE A 418 -87.48 -19.77 40.50
N GLU A 419 -88.64 -19.31 40.03
CA GLU A 419 -89.76 -18.91 40.88
C GLU A 419 -90.42 -20.13 41.56
N LYS A 420 -90.99 -19.94 42.75
CA LYS A 420 -91.63 -21.01 43.55
C LYS A 420 -92.88 -21.63 42.91
N ASN A 421 -93.36 -21.09 41.79
CA ASN A 421 -94.54 -21.54 41.03
C ASN A 421 -94.20 -22.54 39.91
N ILE A 422 -92.91 -22.75 39.60
CA ILE A 422 -92.46 -23.73 38.59
C ILE A 422 -92.13 -25.05 39.29
N ASP A 423 -92.74 -26.16 38.84
CA ASP A 423 -92.49 -27.49 39.39
C ASP A 423 -91.17 -28.08 38.85
N VAL A 424 -90.08 -27.94 39.60
CA VAL A 424 -88.73 -28.38 39.18
C VAL A 424 -88.03 -29.20 40.27
N GLU A 425 -87.51 -30.36 39.87
CA GLU A 425 -86.65 -31.21 40.71
C GLU A 425 -85.29 -31.43 40.04
N PHE A 426 -84.20 -30.95 40.63
CA PHE A 426 -82.85 -31.23 40.15
C PHE A 426 -82.33 -32.56 40.71
N THR A 427 -81.93 -33.46 39.81
CA THR A 427 -81.47 -34.81 40.16
C THR A 427 -79.95 -34.96 40.09
N ARG A 428 -79.29 -34.15 39.27
CA ARG A 428 -77.84 -34.19 39.11
C ARG A 428 -77.28 -32.84 38.70
N LEU A 429 -76.22 -32.42 39.38
CA LEU A 429 -75.40 -31.26 39.03
C LEU A 429 -73.95 -31.70 38.91
N VAL A 430 -73.31 -31.40 37.79
CA VAL A 430 -71.87 -31.63 37.57
C VAL A 430 -71.24 -30.31 37.14
N ILE A 431 -70.33 -29.77 37.95
CA ILE A 431 -69.63 -28.53 37.68
C ILE A 431 -68.21 -28.88 37.23
N GLY A 432 -67.88 -28.58 35.97
CA GLY A 432 -66.54 -28.70 35.40
C GLY A 432 -65.80 -27.35 35.42
N THR A 433 -64.63 -27.29 34.76
CA THR A 433 -63.82 -26.05 34.68
C THR A 433 -64.46 -24.96 33.84
N ASP A 434 -65.15 -25.34 32.76
CA ASP A 434 -65.69 -24.41 31.76
C ASP A 434 -67.19 -24.63 31.48
N SER A 435 -67.80 -25.65 32.09
CA SER A 435 -69.21 -25.98 31.88
C SER A 435 -69.90 -26.58 33.11
N VAL A 436 -71.22 -26.38 33.19
CA VAL A 436 -72.09 -26.94 34.22
C VAL A 436 -73.17 -27.78 33.53
N LEU A 437 -73.26 -29.05 33.94
CA LEU A 437 -74.30 -29.96 33.49
C LEU A 437 -75.38 -30.08 34.56
N VAL A 438 -76.61 -29.75 34.20
CA VAL A 438 -77.77 -29.79 35.11
C VAL A 438 -78.78 -30.80 34.56
N THR A 439 -79.20 -31.76 35.37
CA THR A 439 -80.25 -32.73 35.02
C THR A 439 -81.39 -32.65 36.04
N GLY A 440 -82.63 -32.67 35.56
CA GLY A 440 -83.81 -32.55 36.42
C GLY A 440 -85.11 -33.02 35.77
N ASN A 441 -86.21 -32.92 36.50
CA ASN A 441 -87.56 -33.26 36.06
C ASN A 441 -88.54 -32.11 36.31
N THR A 442 -89.42 -31.82 35.34
CA THR A 442 -90.47 -30.79 35.43
C THR A 442 -91.82 -31.35 34.94
N ASP A 443 -92.90 -30.60 35.09
CA ASP A 443 -94.27 -30.95 34.66
C ASP A 443 -94.51 -30.91 33.14
N THR A 444 -93.98 -29.92 32.40
CA THR A 444 -94.22 -29.75 30.95
C THR A 444 -92.97 -29.35 30.16
N PHE A 445 -92.96 -29.58 28.85
CA PHE A 445 -91.88 -29.11 27.96
C PHE A 445 -91.76 -27.57 27.96
N ASN A 446 -92.87 -26.86 28.09
CA ASN A 446 -92.88 -25.40 28.19
C ASN A 446 -92.15 -24.91 29.45
N SER A 447 -92.25 -25.64 30.56
CA SER A 447 -91.51 -25.35 31.79
C SER A 447 -90.00 -25.55 31.60
N VAL A 448 -89.56 -26.52 30.78
CA VAL A 448 -88.14 -26.69 30.43
C VAL A 448 -87.61 -25.46 29.69
N ASP A 449 -88.36 -24.96 28.70
CA ASP A 449 -87.97 -23.78 27.94
C ASP A 449 -87.98 -22.50 28.79
N ASP A 450 -88.94 -22.35 29.72
CA ASP A 450 -88.97 -21.21 30.64
C ASP A 450 -87.77 -21.24 31.61
N ILE A 451 -87.41 -22.40 32.16
CA ILE A 451 -86.21 -22.57 32.99
C ILE A 451 -84.96 -22.21 32.19
N LYS A 452 -84.85 -22.70 30.94
CA LYS A 452 -83.72 -22.40 30.05
C LYS A 452 -83.58 -20.90 29.81
N GLY A 453 -84.66 -20.23 29.41
CA GLY A 453 -84.67 -18.79 29.13
C GLY A 453 -84.39 -17.93 30.36
N ARG A 454 -84.65 -18.45 31.56
CA ARG A 454 -84.31 -17.79 32.83
C ARG A 454 -82.84 -18.00 33.19
N LEU A 455 -82.31 -19.22 33.04
CA LEU A 455 -80.89 -19.50 33.27
C LEU A 455 -79.98 -18.69 32.32
N GLU A 456 -80.41 -18.39 31.09
CA GLU A 456 -79.70 -17.52 30.15
C GLU A 456 -79.56 -16.05 30.63
N LYS A 457 -80.35 -15.63 31.62
CA LYS A 457 -80.27 -14.26 32.18
C LYS A 457 -79.19 -14.11 33.25
N ILE A 458 -78.59 -15.21 33.70
CA ILE A 458 -77.54 -15.21 34.73
C ILE A 458 -76.24 -14.74 34.07
N VAL A 459 -75.65 -13.65 34.57
CA VAL A 459 -74.42 -13.04 34.03
C VAL A 459 -73.24 -14.02 34.02
N LEU A 460 -73.23 -14.98 34.94
CA LEU A 460 -72.22 -16.04 35.03
C LEU A 460 -72.33 -17.10 33.93
N PHE A 461 -73.44 -17.17 33.19
CA PHE A 461 -73.68 -18.21 32.17
C PHE A 461 -73.62 -17.60 30.77
N ARG A 462 -72.61 -17.97 29.99
CA ARG A 462 -72.44 -17.49 28.61
C ARG A 462 -73.46 -18.07 27.65
N SER A 463 -73.82 -19.34 27.83
CA SER A 463 -74.85 -19.99 27.02
C SER A 463 -75.44 -21.19 27.74
N VAL A 464 -76.75 -21.40 27.57
CA VAL A 464 -77.47 -22.57 28.09
C VAL A 464 -78.04 -23.35 26.90
N VAL A 465 -77.68 -24.63 26.78
CA VAL A 465 -78.15 -25.50 25.70
C VAL A 465 -78.94 -26.68 26.27
N ILE A 466 -80.12 -26.94 25.71
CA ILE A 466 -80.90 -28.14 26.04
C ILE A 466 -80.22 -29.34 25.37
N SER A 467 -79.55 -30.17 26.17
CA SER A 467 -78.90 -31.40 25.69
C SER A 467 -79.91 -32.51 25.43
N SER A 468 -80.96 -32.60 26.26
CA SER A 468 -82.11 -33.46 26.01
C SER A 468 -83.33 -33.02 26.82
N ALA A 469 -84.53 -33.27 26.30
CA ALA A 469 -85.79 -33.17 27.03
C ALA A 469 -86.70 -34.32 26.59
N ASN A 470 -87.00 -35.26 27.47
CA ASN A 470 -87.78 -36.47 27.18
C ASN A 470 -88.79 -36.74 28.29
N THR A 471 -89.98 -37.24 27.93
CA THR A 471 -90.96 -37.70 28.93
C THR A 471 -90.38 -38.87 29.73
N ASP A 472 -90.49 -38.81 31.05
CA ASP A 472 -90.01 -39.87 31.94
C ASP A 472 -90.81 -41.17 31.76
N ARG A 473 -90.24 -42.31 32.14
CA ARG A 473 -90.82 -43.66 31.90
C ARG A 473 -92.19 -43.88 32.57
N SER A 474 -92.57 -43.03 33.52
CA SER A 474 -93.85 -43.01 34.23
C SER A 474 -94.93 -42.14 33.56
N GLY A 475 -94.60 -41.37 32.51
CA GLY A 475 -95.53 -40.57 31.71
C GLY A 475 -95.97 -39.22 32.31
N ASN A 476 -95.65 -38.94 33.57
CA ASN A 476 -96.18 -37.77 34.29
C ASN A 476 -95.24 -36.55 34.40
N ARG A 477 -93.95 -36.69 34.05
CA ARG A 477 -92.96 -35.60 34.14
C ARG A 477 -92.01 -35.61 32.92
N VAL A 478 -91.46 -34.46 32.59
CA VAL A 478 -90.44 -34.27 31.54
C VAL A 478 -89.06 -34.21 32.19
N ARG A 479 -88.18 -35.14 31.84
CA ARG A 479 -86.77 -35.14 32.24
C ARG A 479 -85.97 -34.28 31.27
N PHE A 480 -85.21 -33.32 31.80
CA PHE A 480 -84.36 -32.43 31.01
C PHE A 480 -82.89 -32.52 31.42
N GLN A 481 -82.02 -32.16 30.50
CA GLN A 481 -80.60 -31.99 30.72
C GLN A 481 -80.11 -30.71 30.04
N PHE A 482 -79.55 -29.79 30.80
CA PHE A 482 -78.89 -28.59 30.31
C PHE A 482 -77.37 -28.74 30.34
N ASN A 483 -76.72 -28.22 29.31
CA ASN A 483 -75.29 -27.96 29.29
C ASN A 483 -75.08 -26.45 29.25
N ILE A 484 -74.43 -25.92 30.28
CA ILE A 484 -74.24 -24.49 30.52
C ILE A 484 -72.75 -24.19 30.38
N LEU A 485 -72.38 -23.17 29.63
CA LEU A 485 -70.99 -22.68 29.57
C LEU A 485 -70.82 -21.49 30.52
N LEU A 486 -69.75 -21.49 31.31
CA LEU A 486 -69.37 -20.41 32.24
C LEU A 486 -68.55 -19.31 31.53
#